data_AF-A0A382LJ27-F1
#
_entry.id   AF-A0A382LJ27-F1
#
_cell.length_a   1.000
_cell.length_b   1.000
_cell.length_c   1.000
_cell.angle_alpha   90.00
_cell.angle_beta   90.00
_cell.angle_gamma   90.00
#
_symmetry.space_group_name_H-M   'P 1'
#
loop_
_entity.id
_entity.type
_entity.pdbx_description
1 polymer ?
#
loop_
_entity_poly.entity_id
_entity_poly.type
_entity_poly.pdbx_seq_one_letter_code
_entity_poly.pdbx_strand_id
1 'polypeptide(L)'
;MEIKIRQGVASDAAQTTPLILNAAQSLLTSIFGQNKNKTAEGYLSHAWELGGGQYGFKNHWVACSGDEVLGVVTSWHSKLGATFDRATLDSITSYFTLDEAMTVLMRNQTVAINLTPPT
;
A
#
# COMPACT_ATOMS: atom_id res chain seq x y z
N MET A 1 -8.82 18.60 -21.04
CA MET A 1 -8.91 17.75 -19.84
C MET A 1 -8.10 18.41 -18.77
N GLU A 2 -8.75 18.89 -17.70
CA GLU A 2 -8.05 19.49 -16.56
C GLU A 2 -7.67 18.37 -15.58
N ILE A 3 -6.39 18.25 -15.27
CA ILE A 3 -5.90 17.28 -14.29
C ILE A 3 -5.53 18.04 -13.02
N LYS A 4 -6.14 17.63 -11.90
CA LYS A 4 -5.82 18.15 -10.58
C LYS A 4 -5.04 17.12 -9.78
N ILE A 5 -3.93 17.54 -9.20
CA ILE A 5 -3.18 16.74 -8.22
C ILE A 5 -3.65 17.16 -6.83
N ARG A 6 -4.04 16.19 -5.99
CA ARG A 6 -4.42 16.43 -4.60
C ARG A 6 -3.94 15.28 -3.70
N GLN A 7 -3.90 15.53 -2.40
CA GLN A 7 -3.68 14.46 -1.44
C GLN A 7 -4.81 13.42 -1.55
N GLY A 8 -4.46 12.14 -1.38
CA GLY A 8 -5.43 11.07 -1.31
C GLY A 8 -6.37 11.25 -0.11
N VAL A 9 -7.58 10.71 -0.23
CA VAL A 9 -8.55 10.61 0.86
C VAL A 9 -9.05 9.18 0.99
N ALA A 10 -9.61 8.81 2.14
CA ALA A 10 -10.08 7.44 2.39
C ALA A 10 -11.05 6.93 1.30
N SER A 11 -11.95 7.78 0.82
CA SER A 11 -12.94 7.43 -0.22
C SER A 11 -12.32 7.13 -1.59
N ASP A 12 -11.04 7.43 -1.83
CA ASP A 12 -10.36 7.09 -3.08
C ASP A 12 -9.98 5.59 -3.16
N ALA A 13 -10.16 4.80 -2.08
CA ALA A 13 -9.68 3.43 -1.98
C ALA A 13 -10.04 2.57 -3.21
N ALA A 14 -11.33 2.56 -3.60
CA ALA A 14 -11.82 1.75 -4.71
C ALA A 14 -11.16 2.07 -6.06
N GLN A 15 -10.67 3.30 -6.26
CA GLN A 15 -9.99 3.70 -7.49
C GLN A 15 -8.46 3.62 -7.38
N THR A 16 -7.90 3.74 -6.18
CA THR A 16 -6.44 3.82 -5.95
C THR A 16 -5.80 2.47 -5.67
N THR A 17 -6.45 1.60 -4.91
CA THR A 17 -5.87 0.31 -4.50
C THR A 17 -5.66 -0.63 -5.69
N PRO A 18 -6.53 -0.66 -6.73
CA PRO A 18 -6.25 -1.42 -7.95
C PRO A 18 -5.06 -0.84 -8.72
N LEU A 19 -4.89 0.48 -8.77
CA LEU A 19 -3.75 1.12 -9.43
C LEU A 19 -2.43 0.74 -8.74
N ILE A 20 -2.39 0.78 -7.40
CA ILE A 20 -1.22 0.34 -6.62
C ILE A 20 -0.94 -1.13 -6.87
N LEU A 21 -1.97 -1.98 -6.82
CA LEU A 21 -1.80 -3.41 -7.05
C LEU A 21 -1.24 -3.67 -8.45
N ASN A 22 -1.80 -3.04 -9.49
CA ASN A 22 -1.36 -3.23 -10.87
C ASN A 22 0.08 -2.76 -11.12
N ALA A 23 0.57 -1.75 -10.38
CA ALA A 23 1.95 -1.29 -10.49
C ALA A 23 2.99 -2.34 -10.04
N ALA A 24 2.61 -3.27 -9.15
CA ALA A 24 3.52 -4.28 -8.61
C ALA A 24 2.79 -5.60 -8.29
N GLN A 25 1.92 -6.06 -9.19
CA GLN A 25 0.92 -7.10 -8.88
C GLN A 25 1.54 -8.41 -8.38
N SER A 26 2.56 -8.90 -9.09
CA SER A 26 3.28 -10.13 -8.71
C SER A 26 3.89 -10.02 -7.32
N LEU A 27 4.58 -8.90 -7.05
CA LEU A 27 5.24 -8.63 -5.79
C LEU A 27 4.24 -8.56 -4.63
N LEU A 28 3.22 -7.71 -4.75
CA LEU A 28 2.23 -7.48 -3.70
C LEU A 28 1.38 -8.72 -3.44
N THR A 29 1.04 -9.48 -4.48
CA THR A 29 0.32 -10.75 -4.33
C THR A 29 1.19 -11.82 -3.65
N SER A 30 2.49 -11.86 -3.95
CA SER A 30 3.41 -12.80 -3.29
C SER A 30 3.50 -12.55 -1.78
N ILE A 31 3.45 -11.30 -1.34
CA ILE A 31 3.56 -10.92 0.07
C ILE A 31 2.20 -11.05 0.77
N PHE A 32 1.16 -10.38 0.24
CA PHE A 32 -0.12 -10.16 0.93
C PHE A 32 -1.26 -11.09 0.47
N GLY A 33 -1.14 -11.75 -0.70
CA GLY A 33 -2.25 -12.44 -1.36
C GLY A 33 -2.33 -13.95 -1.17
N GLN A 34 -1.60 -14.53 -0.21
CA GLN A 34 -1.49 -16.00 -0.08
C GLN A 34 -2.61 -16.64 0.76
N ASN A 35 -3.50 -15.85 1.37
CA ASN A 35 -4.69 -16.36 2.04
C ASN A 35 -5.90 -16.23 1.10
N LYS A 36 -6.62 -17.34 0.90
CA LYS A 36 -7.83 -17.40 0.06
C LYS A 36 -8.93 -16.40 0.44
N ASN A 37 -8.99 -16.00 1.70
CA ASN A 37 -10.00 -15.09 2.25
C ASN A 37 -9.47 -13.66 2.45
N LYS A 38 -8.17 -13.42 2.27
CA LYS A 38 -7.53 -12.11 2.45
C LYS A 38 -6.66 -11.80 1.25
N THR A 39 -7.21 -11.02 0.32
CA THR A 39 -6.53 -10.66 -0.92
C THR A 39 -5.52 -9.53 -0.70
N ALA A 40 -4.56 -9.41 -1.62
CA ALA A 40 -3.62 -8.28 -1.61
C ALA A 40 -4.36 -6.95 -1.81
N GLU A 41 -5.35 -6.90 -2.69
CA GLU A 41 -6.20 -5.71 -2.87
C GLU A 41 -6.95 -5.35 -1.59
N GLY A 42 -7.54 -6.33 -0.90
CA GLY A 42 -8.24 -6.09 0.36
C GLY A 42 -7.32 -5.55 1.45
N TYR A 43 -6.07 -6.03 1.51
CA TYR A 43 -5.08 -5.45 2.41
C TYR A 43 -4.74 -4.00 2.02
N LEU A 44 -4.55 -3.72 0.73
CA LEU A 44 -4.27 -2.38 0.25
C LEU A 44 -5.42 -1.41 0.57
N SER A 45 -6.67 -1.81 0.38
CA SER A 45 -7.84 -1.01 0.74
C SER A 45 -7.92 -0.76 2.24
N HIS A 46 -7.71 -1.80 3.06
CA HIS A 46 -7.67 -1.66 4.53
C HIS A 46 -6.57 -0.67 4.97
N ALA A 47 -5.35 -0.84 4.47
CA ALA A 47 -4.23 0.03 4.81
C ALA A 47 -4.44 1.46 4.30
N TRP A 48 -5.04 1.64 3.11
CA TRP A 48 -5.41 2.94 2.56
C TRP A 48 -6.30 3.69 3.54
N GLU A 49 -7.40 3.08 3.98
CA GLU A 49 -8.40 3.68 4.87
C GLU A 49 -7.85 4.09 6.25
N LEU A 50 -6.86 3.36 6.79
CA LEU A 50 -6.15 3.73 8.01
C LEU A 50 -5.30 5.01 7.86
N GLY A 51 -4.97 5.37 6.62
CA GLY A 51 -4.37 6.65 6.25
C GLY A 51 -2.87 6.76 6.48
N GLY A 52 -2.29 6.12 7.50
CA GLY A 52 -0.86 6.13 7.79
C GLY A 52 -0.08 4.97 7.15
N GLY A 53 1.24 4.95 7.38
CA GLY A 53 2.11 3.85 6.97
C GLY A 53 2.23 3.68 5.45
N GLN A 54 2.73 2.51 5.02
CA GLN A 54 3.07 2.29 3.62
C GLN A 54 1.88 2.54 2.69
N TYR A 55 0.77 1.83 2.84
CA TYR A 55 -0.31 1.95 1.84
C TYR A 55 -1.39 2.98 2.21
N GLY A 56 -1.18 3.80 3.24
CA GLY A 56 -2.15 4.79 3.72
C GLY A 56 -2.30 6.03 2.83
N PHE A 57 -3.54 6.53 2.69
CA PHE A 57 -3.86 7.66 1.81
C PHE A 57 -3.07 8.95 2.13
N LYS A 58 -2.65 9.17 3.39
CA LYS A 58 -1.95 10.41 3.77
C LYS A 58 -0.55 10.50 3.15
N ASN A 59 0.01 9.37 2.75
CA ASN A 59 1.32 9.26 2.10
C ASN A 59 1.23 9.20 0.57
N HIS A 60 0.02 9.36 0.02
CA HIS A 60 -0.25 9.29 -1.41
C HIS A 60 -0.90 10.57 -1.93
N TRP A 61 -0.57 10.88 -3.18
CA TRP A 61 -1.24 11.87 -4.00
C TRP A 61 -1.97 11.18 -5.13
N VAL A 62 -3.07 11.78 -5.56
CA VAL A 62 -3.86 11.30 -6.68
C VAL A 62 -3.94 12.37 -7.75
N ALA A 63 -3.82 11.94 -9.00
CA ALA A 63 -4.13 12.77 -10.16
C ALA A 63 -5.58 12.48 -10.57
N CYS A 64 -6.43 13.49 -10.60
CA CYS A 64 -7.85 13.33 -10.86
C CYS A 64 -8.35 14.23 -12.01
N SER A 65 -9.36 13.77 -12.73
CA SER A 65 -10.18 14.57 -13.64
C SER A 65 -11.62 14.50 -13.14
N GLY A 66 -12.10 15.57 -12.49
CA GLY A 66 -13.34 15.51 -11.71
C GLY A 66 -13.18 14.56 -10.51
N ASP A 67 -14.11 13.62 -10.37
CA ASP A 67 -14.12 12.61 -9.30
C ASP A 67 -13.40 11.30 -9.67
N GLU A 68 -12.89 11.21 -10.89
CA GLU A 68 -12.15 10.05 -11.39
C GLU A 68 -10.67 10.18 -11.03
N VAL A 69 -10.11 9.15 -10.39
CA VAL A 69 -8.68 9.00 -10.11
C VAL A 69 -8.02 8.34 -11.32
N LEU A 70 -7.12 9.07 -11.97
CA LEU A 70 -6.38 8.62 -13.15
C LEU A 70 -5.00 8.04 -12.80
N GLY A 71 -4.49 8.34 -11.60
CA GLY A 71 -3.18 7.92 -11.18
C GLY A 71 -2.96 8.13 -9.69
N VAL A 72 -2.04 7.33 -9.14
CA VAL A 72 -1.61 7.39 -7.75
C VAL A 72 -0.10 7.53 -7.69
N VAL A 73 0.37 8.42 -6.81
CA VAL A 73 1.78 8.68 -6.59
C VAL A 73 2.05 8.55 -5.10
N THR A 74 3.03 7.74 -4.73
CA THR A 74 3.50 7.68 -3.35
C THR A 74 4.59 8.72 -3.13
N SER A 75 4.46 9.55 -2.09
CA SER A 75 5.43 10.61 -1.80
C SER A 75 6.04 10.43 -0.40
N TRP A 76 7.09 9.62 -0.30
CA TRP A 76 7.90 9.53 0.91
C TRP A 76 9.39 9.52 0.61
N HIS A 77 10.19 9.82 1.62
CA HIS A 77 11.64 9.88 1.56
C HIS A 77 12.27 8.88 2.53
N SER A 78 13.56 8.61 2.42
CA SER A 78 14.24 7.61 3.29
C SER A 78 14.30 7.95 4.79
N LYS A 79 13.98 9.20 5.20
CA LYS A 79 13.96 9.65 6.60
C LYS A 79 12.59 9.54 7.27
N LEU A 80 11.85 8.46 7.05
CA LEU A 80 10.57 8.25 7.73
C LEU A 80 10.81 7.99 9.23
N GLY A 81 9.94 8.56 10.07
CA GLY A 81 10.04 8.41 11.53
C GLY A 81 9.28 7.18 12.04
N ALA A 82 9.49 6.83 13.31
CA ALA A 82 8.87 5.67 13.95
C ALA A 82 7.32 5.60 13.83
N THR A 83 6.66 6.76 13.68
CA THR A 83 5.21 6.82 13.44
C THR A 83 4.80 6.15 12.11
N PHE A 84 5.61 6.29 11.06
CA PHE A 84 5.37 5.63 9.78
C PHE A 84 5.51 4.11 9.89
N ASP A 85 6.59 3.66 10.52
CA ASP A 85 6.86 2.23 10.72
C ASP A 85 5.77 1.59 11.56
N ARG A 86 5.39 2.24 12.68
CA ARG A 86 4.29 1.79 13.53
C ARG A 86 2.98 1.71 12.75
N ALA A 87 2.61 2.75 12.01
CA ALA A 87 1.37 2.72 11.21
C ALA A 87 1.37 1.61 10.15
N THR A 88 2.53 1.29 9.57
CA THR A 88 2.68 0.18 8.62
C THR A 88 2.54 -1.18 9.31
N LEU A 89 3.14 -1.35 10.49
CA LEU A 89 2.99 -2.57 11.27
C LEU A 89 1.54 -2.74 11.77
N ASP A 90 0.91 -1.65 12.20
CA ASP A 90 -0.47 -1.62 12.65
C ASP A 90 -1.43 -2.00 11.50
N SER A 91 -1.19 -1.53 10.27
CA SER A 91 -2.03 -1.92 9.12
C SER A 91 -1.91 -3.42 8.80
N ILE A 92 -0.73 -4.01 8.96
CA ILE A 92 -0.52 -5.45 8.77
C ILE A 92 -1.24 -6.24 9.87
N THR A 93 -1.00 -5.89 11.14
CA THR A 93 -1.49 -6.65 12.30
C THR A 93 -2.99 -6.45 12.59
N SER A 94 -3.61 -5.40 12.04
CA SER A 94 -5.06 -5.19 12.12
C SER A 94 -5.85 -5.89 11.01
N TYR A 95 -5.21 -6.23 9.89
CA TYR A 95 -5.83 -6.97 8.79
C TYR A 95 -5.53 -8.48 8.87
N PHE A 96 -4.30 -8.84 9.20
CA PHE A 96 -3.83 -10.22 9.35
C PHE A 96 -3.87 -10.65 10.82
N THR A 97 -4.16 -11.92 11.07
CA THR A 97 -3.92 -12.52 12.39
C THR A 97 -2.42 -12.50 12.69
N LEU A 98 -2.03 -12.74 13.96
CA LEU A 98 -0.62 -12.67 14.35
C LEU A 98 0.27 -13.62 13.52
N ASP A 99 -0.15 -14.86 13.32
CA ASP A 99 0.61 -15.86 12.55
C ASP A 99 0.73 -15.46 11.06
N GLU A 100 -0.34 -14.91 10.50
CA GLU A 100 -0.35 -14.40 9.13
C GLU A 100 0.56 -13.16 8.98
N ALA A 101 0.51 -12.24 9.95
CA ALA A 101 1.36 -11.05 9.97
C ALA A 101 2.84 -11.43 10.05
N MET A 102 3.20 -12.42 10.87
CA MET A 102 4.56 -12.98 10.90
C MET A 102 4.97 -13.57 9.55
N THR A 103 4.06 -14.27 8.88
CA THR A 103 4.30 -14.81 7.54
C THR A 103 4.50 -13.71 6.50
N VAL A 104 3.72 -12.63 6.56
CA VAL A 104 3.89 -11.43 5.71
C VAL A 104 5.27 -10.81 5.91
N LEU A 105 5.72 -10.65 7.17
CA LEU A 105 7.04 -10.11 7.48
C LEU A 105 8.17 -10.99 6.92
N MET A 106 8.08 -12.32 7.08
CA MET A 106 9.07 -13.26 6.53
C MET A 106 9.16 -13.15 5.00
N ARG A 107 8.01 -13.12 4.31
CA ARG A 107 7.98 -12.97 2.84
C ARG A 107 8.58 -11.65 2.39
N ASN A 108 8.26 -10.56 3.09
CA ASN A 108 8.81 -9.24 2.78
C ASN A 108 10.35 -9.24 2.91
N GLN A 109 10.90 -9.88 3.95
CA GLN A 109 12.35 -10.07 4.10
C GLN A 109 12.95 -10.90 2.96
N THR A 110 12.32 -12.02 2.59
CA THR A 110 12.77 -12.85 1.45
C THR A 110 12.81 -12.05 0.16
N VAL A 111 11.78 -11.24 -0.09
CA VAL A 111 11.73 -10.34 -1.25
C VAL A 111 12.84 -9.30 -1.21
N ALA A 112 13.06 -8.65 -0.07
CA ALA A 112 14.06 -7.60 0.08
C ALA A 112 15.48 -8.11 -0.21
N ILE A 113 15.82 -9.33 0.19
CA ILE A 113 17.12 -9.96 -0.10
C ILE A 113 17.32 -10.16 -1.61
N ASN A 114 16.24 -10.44 -2.34
CA ASN A 114 16.29 -10.70 -3.78
C ASN A 114 16.16 -9.43 -4.63
N LEU A 115 15.80 -8.29 -4.02
CA LEU A 115 15.78 -7.00 -4.69
C LEU A 115 17.17 -6.38 -4.62
N THR A 116 17.91 -6.47 -5.72
CA THR A 116 19.15 -5.71 -5.90
C THR A 116 18.82 -4.37 -6.55
N PRO A 117 19.08 -3.22 -5.91
CA PRO A 117 18.94 -1.93 -6.58
C PRO A 117 19.83 -1.90 -7.84
N PRO A 118 19.38 -1.27 -8.93
CA PRO A 118 20.27 -1.02 -10.07
C PRO A 118 21.50 -0.25 -9.59
N THR A 119 22.69 -0.75 -9.97
CA THR A 119 23.97 -0.06 -9.76
C THR A 119 24.17 1.07 -10.77
#